data_AF-A0AAW0Z890-F1
#
_entry.id   AF-A0AAW0Z890-F1
#
_cell.length_a   1.000
_cell.length_b   1.000
_cell.length_c   1.000
_cell.angle_alpha   90.00
_cell.angle_beta   90.00
_cell.angle_gamma   90.00
#
_symmetry.space_group_name_H-M   'P 1'
#
loop_
_entity.id
_entity.type
_entity.pdbx_description
1 polymer ?
#
loop_
_entity_poly.entity_id
_entity_poly.type
_entity_poly.pdbx_seq_one_letter_code
_entity_poly.pdbx_strand_id
1 'polypeptide(L)'
;MEDPELIALNKLKDELIAKAYSLIEKLKEQDSEEQVVTSKLPDIIEFTDNREEKLQEQYETYSHSVCEFSRQASGITFKDIDKKWLRDNVYKYTTYLVTKTLNFYVELTVKLEGEKEFEICDIMCHFINVDKCYMLEIEPWVQNMTKMKNFSFLTSAISQYNEQSILRNKILEKMVAEKYVSCKQCTDENGGILVHAHSTEDKKQVYLIFQWSILFLERYWRVQHHFVINPGEIGITFAEENQTLLLKFCEPNLTKENLIDLWNNLCLAIDVYEDRKR
;
A
#
# COMPACT_ATOMS: atom_id res chain seq x y z
N MET A 1 -12.82 61.96 22.63
CA MET A 1 -12.31 61.07 23.70
C MET A 1 -12.35 59.68 23.09
N GLU A 2 -11.20 59.08 22.80
CA GLU A 2 -11.15 57.74 22.20
C GLU A 2 -11.74 56.72 23.18
N ASP A 3 -12.46 55.75 22.63
CA ASP A 3 -13.19 54.73 23.38
C ASP A 3 -12.19 53.89 24.23
N PRO A 4 -12.35 53.87 25.57
CA PRO A 4 -11.45 53.13 26.45
C PRO A 4 -11.42 51.62 26.17
N GLU A 5 -12.50 51.05 25.60
CA GLU A 5 -12.49 49.64 25.17
C GLU A 5 -11.60 49.45 23.94
N LEU A 6 -11.62 50.38 22.99
CA LEU A 6 -10.80 50.32 21.78
C LEU A 6 -9.30 50.46 22.10
N ILE A 7 -8.96 51.29 23.08
CA ILE A 7 -7.58 51.44 23.58
C ILE A 7 -7.11 50.15 24.26
N ALA A 8 -7.97 49.54 25.10
CA ALA A 8 -7.66 48.27 25.74
C ALA A 8 -7.50 47.13 24.72
N LEU A 9 -8.32 47.11 23.66
CA LEU A 9 -8.27 46.11 22.60
C LEU A 9 -6.99 46.23 21.77
N ASN A 10 -6.58 47.46 21.43
CA ASN A 10 -5.33 47.70 20.69
C ASN A 10 -4.11 47.30 21.52
N LYS A 11 -4.12 47.60 22.83
CA LYS A 11 -3.05 47.18 23.73
C LYS A 11 -2.95 45.65 23.84
N LEU A 12 -4.09 44.97 23.94
CA LEU A 12 -4.13 43.50 23.98
C LEU A 12 -3.64 42.89 22.66
N LYS A 13 -3.98 43.48 21.52
CA LYS A 13 -3.49 43.08 20.19
C LYS A 13 -1.97 43.18 20.13
N ASP A 14 -1.39 44.29 20.55
CA ASP A 14 0.06 44.50 20.51
C ASP A 14 0.79 43.53 21.46
N GLU A 15 0.23 43.26 22.64
CA GLU A 15 0.75 42.25 23.58
C GLU A 15 0.72 40.84 22.99
N LEU A 16 -0.36 40.46 22.28
CA LEU A 16 -0.48 39.16 21.62
C LEU A 16 0.50 39.01 20.45
N ILE A 17 0.69 40.07 19.66
CA ILE A 17 1.67 40.10 18.56
C ILE A 17 3.09 39.93 19.12
N ALA A 18 3.44 40.66 20.18
CA ALA A 18 4.74 40.52 20.83
C ALA A 18 4.97 39.10 21.38
N LYS A 19 3.93 38.50 21.98
CA LYS A 19 3.96 37.10 22.44
C LYS A 19 4.17 36.12 21.29
N ALA A 20 3.51 36.32 20.15
CA ALA A 20 3.65 35.49 18.97
C ALA A 20 5.09 35.53 18.43
N TYR A 21 5.70 36.72 18.33
CA TYR A 21 7.09 36.86 17.92
C TYR A 21 8.07 36.18 18.90
N SER A 22 7.87 36.37 20.21
CA SER A 22 8.68 35.70 21.24
C SER A 22 8.59 34.17 21.17
N LEU A 23 7.42 33.62 20.82
CA LEU A 23 7.24 32.17 20.69
C LEU A 23 7.92 31.66 19.41
N ILE A 24 7.86 32.41 18.32
CA ILE A 24 8.59 32.09 17.08
C ILE A 24 10.11 32.07 17.32
N GLU A 25 10.66 33.01 18.09
CA GLU A 25 12.09 33.00 18.43
C GLU A 25 12.47 31.80 19.31
N LYS A 26 11.64 31.45 20.30
CA LYS A 26 11.88 30.26 21.14
C LYS A 26 11.86 28.95 20.35
N LEU A 27 10.97 28.83 19.36
CA LEU A 27 10.95 27.68 18.45
C LEU A 27 12.25 27.58 17.64
N LYS A 28 12.79 28.72 17.18
CA LYS A 28 14.08 28.77 16.47
C LYS A 28 15.26 28.38 17.36
N GLU A 29 15.22 28.70 18.65
CA GLU A 29 16.26 28.31 19.61
C GLU A 29 16.22 26.80 19.92
N GLN A 30 15.03 26.21 20.06
CA GLN A 30 14.88 24.76 20.32
C GLN A 30 15.36 23.88 19.16
N ASP A 31 15.21 24.31 17.92
CA ASP A 31 15.71 23.58 16.73
C ASP A 31 17.25 23.54 16.66
N SER A 32 17.97 24.32 17.48
CA SER A 32 19.43 24.37 17.48
C SER A 32 20.11 23.40 18.46
N GLU A 33 19.35 22.77 19.38
CA GLU A 33 19.89 21.92 20.46
C GLU A 33 19.70 20.41 20.26
N GLU A 34 18.97 19.95 19.23
CA GLU A 34 18.82 18.50 18.99
C GLU A 34 20.05 17.90 18.28
N GLN A 35 20.83 17.19 19.09
CA GLN A 35 22.00 16.37 18.73
C GLN A 35 21.68 15.41 17.56
N VAL A 36 22.23 15.72 16.38
CA VAL A 36 22.16 14.87 15.19
C VAL A 36 22.93 13.58 15.45
N VAL A 37 22.22 12.46 15.60
CA VAL A 37 22.77 11.12 15.45
C VAL A 37 23.10 10.93 13.96
N THR A 38 24.36 11.14 13.59
CA THR A 38 24.86 10.92 12.23
C THR A 38 24.84 9.43 11.88
N SER A 39 23.87 9.01 11.06
CA SER A 39 24.06 7.88 10.13
C SER A 39 24.81 8.41 8.90
N LYS A 40 25.96 7.81 8.60
CA LYS A 40 26.81 8.23 7.46
C LYS A 40 26.14 7.83 6.14
N LEU A 41 25.77 8.81 5.32
CA LEU A 41 25.61 8.67 3.87
C LEU A 41 26.48 9.73 3.16
N PRO A 42 26.87 9.48 1.89
CA PRO A 42 28.18 9.84 1.36
C PRO A 42 28.33 11.32 0.99
N ASP A 43 29.57 11.76 1.11
CA ASP A 43 30.08 13.12 0.90
C ASP A 43 29.64 13.76 -0.43
N ILE A 44 29.06 14.96 -0.34
CA ILE A 44 29.25 16.03 -1.35
C ILE A 44 29.46 17.37 -0.63
N ILE A 45 30.64 17.94 -0.92
CA ILE A 45 31.27 19.21 -0.52
C ILE A 45 30.57 20.34 -1.34
N GLU A 46 30.27 21.58 -0.92
CA GLU A 46 31.12 22.68 -0.43
C GLU A 46 30.28 23.76 0.31
N PHE A 47 30.85 24.27 1.41
CA PHE A 47 30.31 25.37 2.21
C PHE A 47 30.63 26.74 1.59
N THR A 48 29.60 27.54 1.31
CA THR A 48 29.70 29.00 1.19
C THR A 48 28.38 29.67 1.65
N ASP A 49 28.56 30.81 2.33
CA ASP A 49 27.63 31.57 3.18
C ASP A 49 26.31 32.02 2.52
N ASN A 50 25.25 31.24 2.71
CA ASN A 50 23.85 31.71 2.72
C ASN A 50 23.00 30.66 3.46
N ARG A 51 22.85 30.82 4.77
CA ARG A 51 22.46 29.72 5.68
C ARG A 51 20.96 29.47 5.74
N GLU A 52 20.10 30.47 5.56
CA GLU A 52 18.64 30.30 5.66
C GLU A 52 17.99 29.81 4.35
N GLU A 53 18.36 30.37 3.19
CA GLU A 53 17.84 29.90 1.89
C GLU A 53 18.30 28.46 1.57
N LYS A 54 19.56 28.11 1.88
CA LYS A 54 20.07 26.74 1.66
C LYS A 54 19.48 25.72 2.63
N LEU A 55 19.11 26.09 3.86
CA LEU A 55 18.45 25.15 4.79
C LEU A 55 17.07 24.76 4.29
N GLN A 56 16.34 25.72 3.69
CA GLN A 56 15.03 25.50 3.11
C GLN A 56 15.12 24.68 1.82
N GLU A 57 16.06 25.00 0.92
CA GLU A 57 16.38 24.18 -0.26
C GLU A 57 16.88 22.77 0.12
N GLN A 58 17.67 22.64 1.18
CA GLN A 58 18.15 21.36 1.68
C GLN A 58 17.01 20.55 2.30
N TYR A 59 16.09 21.17 3.05
CA TYR A 59 14.90 20.49 3.60
C TYR A 59 13.93 20.07 2.50
N GLU A 60 13.72 20.90 1.48
CA GLU A 60 12.92 20.55 0.30
C GLU A 60 13.58 19.42 -0.49
N THR A 61 14.90 19.46 -0.67
CA THR A 61 15.66 18.38 -1.32
C THR A 61 15.65 17.09 -0.48
N TYR A 62 15.78 17.19 0.84
CA TYR A 62 15.72 16.04 1.75
C TYR A 62 14.33 15.43 1.79
N SER A 63 13.28 16.24 1.94
CA SER A 63 11.90 15.78 1.94
C SER A 63 11.50 15.19 0.59
N HIS A 64 11.92 15.81 -0.52
CA HIS A 64 11.73 15.25 -1.85
C HIS A 64 12.45 13.90 -2.00
N SER A 65 13.72 13.80 -1.58
CA SER A 65 14.46 12.53 -1.66
C SER A 65 13.84 11.45 -0.77
N VAL A 66 13.41 11.77 0.46
CA VAL A 66 12.73 10.83 1.37
C VAL A 66 11.37 10.39 0.81
N CYS A 67 10.60 11.31 0.23
CA CYS A 67 9.36 10.97 -0.48
C CYS A 67 9.62 10.09 -1.70
N GLU A 68 10.68 10.35 -2.47
CA GLU A 68 11.05 9.51 -3.61
C GLU A 68 11.53 8.12 -3.19
N PHE A 69 12.36 8.02 -2.15
CA PHE A 69 12.79 6.74 -1.58
C PHE A 69 11.61 5.97 -1.00
N SER A 70 10.72 6.63 -0.26
CA SER A 70 9.50 6.01 0.27
C SER A 70 8.57 5.55 -0.84
N ARG A 71 8.43 6.33 -1.92
CA ARG A 71 7.70 5.93 -3.13
C ARG A 71 8.32 4.72 -3.79
N GLN A 72 9.65 4.68 -3.92
CA GLN A 72 10.36 3.55 -4.53
C GLN A 72 10.26 2.29 -3.67
N ALA A 73 10.35 2.43 -2.35
CA ALA A 73 10.30 1.32 -1.41
C ALA A 73 8.89 0.75 -1.21
N SER A 74 7.87 1.61 -1.08
CA SER A 74 6.48 1.19 -0.85
C SER A 74 5.69 0.95 -2.13
N GLY A 75 6.14 1.49 -3.26
CA GLY A 75 5.35 1.54 -4.49
C GLY A 75 4.08 2.41 -4.39
N ILE A 76 3.95 3.23 -3.34
CA ILE A 76 2.83 4.15 -3.12
C ILE A 76 3.27 5.56 -3.51
N THR A 77 2.48 6.22 -4.35
CA THR A 77 2.64 7.64 -4.67
C THR A 77 1.52 8.42 -4.00
N PHE A 78 1.88 9.42 -3.22
CA PHE A 78 0.95 10.36 -2.61
C PHE A 78 0.81 11.58 -3.52
N LYS A 79 -0.42 11.95 -3.84
CA LYS A 79 -0.76 13.13 -4.64
C LYS A 79 -1.74 14.01 -3.87
N ASP A 80 -1.79 15.28 -4.25
CA ASP A 80 -2.76 16.26 -3.78
C ASP A 80 -2.90 16.26 -2.25
N ILE A 81 -1.75 16.31 -1.55
CA ILE A 81 -1.71 16.34 -0.10
C ILE A 81 -2.18 17.71 0.37
N ASP A 82 -3.25 17.71 1.16
CA ASP A 82 -3.80 18.92 1.77
C ASP A 82 -3.98 18.72 3.28
N LYS A 83 -3.80 19.81 4.03
CA LYS A 83 -3.91 19.86 5.49
C LYS A 83 -4.88 20.96 5.87
N LYS A 84 -5.99 20.58 6.50
CA LYS A 84 -7.00 21.50 7.01
C LYS A 84 -7.04 21.45 8.54
N TRP A 85 -6.90 22.60 9.19
CA TRP A 85 -7.21 22.72 10.61
C TRP A 85 -8.73 22.67 10.80
N LEU A 86 -9.19 21.86 11.76
CA LEU A 86 -10.61 21.74 12.09
C LEU A 86 -10.96 22.57 13.33
N ARG A 87 -10.40 22.21 14.48
CA ARG A 87 -10.59 22.85 15.80
C ARG A 87 -9.68 22.17 16.84
N ASP A 88 -9.43 22.79 17.99
CA ASP A 88 -8.85 22.12 19.17
C ASP A 88 -7.59 21.26 18.88
N ASN A 89 -6.64 21.79 18.11
CA ASN A 89 -5.44 21.07 17.64
C ASN A 89 -5.71 19.79 16.81
N VAL A 90 -6.93 19.65 16.28
CA VAL A 90 -7.34 18.61 15.34
C VAL A 90 -7.14 19.10 13.91
N TYR A 91 -6.45 18.29 13.13
CA TYR A 91 -6.15 18.51 11.73
C TYR A 91 -6.69 17.36 10.89
N LYS A 92 -7.25 17.68 9.73
CA LYS A 92 -7.62 16.72 8.69
C LYS A 92 -6.60 16.79 7.58
N TYR A 93 -5.96 15.67 7.30
CA TYR A 93 -5.09 15.47 6.16
C TYR A 93 -5.86 14.70 5.09
N THR A 94 -5.84 15.19 3.86
CA THR A 94 -6.43 14.49 2.72
C THR A 94 -5.38 14.28 1.66
N THR A 95 -5.34 13.10 1.06
CA THR A 95 -4.39 12.80 -0.01
C THR A 95 -4.97 11.73 -0.92
N TYR A 96 -4.53 11.74 -2.17
CA TYR A 96 -4.81 10.71 -3.14
C TYR A 96 -3.63 9.73 -3.22
N LEU A 97 -3.87 8.47 -2.82
CA LEU A 97 -2.88 7.40 -2.92
C LEU A 97 -3.04 6.66 -4.24
N VAL A 98 -1.90 6.52 -4.93
CA VAL A 98 -1.78 5.84 -6.23
C VAL A 98 -0.73 4.74 -6.11
N THR A 99 -1.15 3.51 -6.36
CA THR A 99 -0.25 2.36 -6.58
C THR A 99 -0.42 1.86 -8.01
N LYS A 100 0.27 0.77 -8.40
CA LYS A 100 0.04 0.18 -9.72
C LYS A 100 -1.30 -0.55 -9.81
N THR A 101 -1.87 -0.94 -8.67
CA THR A 101 -3.07 -1.77 -8.62
C THR A 101 -4.26 -1.08 -7.97
N LEU A 102 -4.04 -0.07 -7.14
CA LEU A 102 -5.07 0.61 -6.37
C LEU A 102 -4.92 2.12 -6.44
N ASN A 103 -6.08 2.78 -6.52
CA ASN A 103 -6.21 4.22 -6.50
C ASN A 103 -7.32 4.59 -5.52
N PHE A 104 -7.03 5.42 -4.52
CA PHE A 104 -7.99 5.74 -3.49
C PHE A 104 -7.67 7.06 -2.79
N TYR A 105 -8.71 7.76 -2.34
CA TYR A 105 -8.53 8.90 -1.44
C TYR A 105 -8.43 8.42 0.00
N VAL A 106 -7.52 9.03 0.75
CA VAL A 106 -7.41 8.85 2.19
C VAL A 106 -7.71 10.16 2.88
N GLU A 107 -8.51 10.07 3.94
CA GLU A 107 -8.69 11.14 4.91
C GLU A 107 -8.18 10.66 6.26
N LEU A 108 -7.26 11.43 6.85
CA LEU A 108 -6.65 11.13 8.14
C LEU A 108 -6.94 12.30 9.09
N THR A 109 -7.64 12.03 10.18
CA THR A 109 -7.90 13.02 11.23
C THR A 109 -6.94 12.79 12.39
N VAL A 110 -6.15 13.81 12.73
CA VAL A 110 -5.10 13.74 13.77
C VAL A 110 -5.31 14.85 14.78
N LYS A 111 -5.26 14.50 16.07
CA LYS A 111 -5.22 15.46 17.19
C LYS A 111 -3.79 15.58 17.68
N LEU A 112 -3.27 16.80 17.79
CA LEU A 112 -1.97 17.04 18.41
C LEU A 112 -2.16 17.24 19.93
N GLU A 113 -1.41 16.49 20.72
CA GLU A 113 -1.34 16.61 22.18
C GLU A 113 0.04 17.18 22.55
N GLY A 114 0.10 18.49 22.82
CA GLY A 114 1.37 19.18 23.04
C GLY A 114 2.22 19.32 21.77
N GLU A 115 3.54 19.39 21.92
CA GLU A 115 4.48 19.64 20.81
C GLU A 115 4.97 18.37 20.10
N LYS A 116 4.97 17.21 20.79
CA LYS A 116 5.59 15.98 20.29
C LYS A 116 4.66 14.77 20.18
N GLU A 117 3.46 14.83 20.75
CA GLU A 117 2.52 13.71 20.73
C GLU A 117 1.34 13.97 19.80
N PHE A 118 0.87 12.91 19.15
CA PHE A 118 -0.30 12.95 18.30
C PHE A 118 -1.13 11.67 18.45
N GLU A 119 -2.44 11.83 18.28
CA GLU A 119 -3.39 10.74 18.22
C GLU A 119 -4.05 10.73 16.83
N ILE A 120 -4.06 9.58 16.18
CA ILE A 120 -4.90 9.38 14.99
C ILE A 120 -6.33 9.15 15.49
N CYS A 121 -7.23 10.10 15.21
CA CYS A 121 -8.63 10.03 15.64
C CYS A 121 -9.47 9.20 14.68
N ASP A 122 -9.20 9.29 13.38
CA ASP A 122 -9.98 8.61 12.33
C ASP A 122 -9.18 8.42 11.04
N ILE A 123 -9.50 7.35 10.31
CA ILE A 123 -8.94 7.04 8.99
C ILE A 123 -10.09 6.62 8.07
N MET A 124 -10.29 7.37 6.98
CA MET A 124 -11.26 7.02 5.94
C MET A 124 -10.54 6.72 4.62
N CYS A 125 -11.02 5.72 3.90
CA CYS A 125 -10.47 5.31 2.60
C CYS A 125 -11.61 5.22 1.57
N HIS A 126 -11.42 5.85 0.42
CA HIS A 126 -12.39 5.86 -0.67
C HIS A 126 -11.74 5.32 -1.95
N PHE A 127 -11.94 4.03 -2.21
CA PHE A 127 -11.42 3.34 -3.39
C PHE A 127 -12.11 3.79 -4.67
N ILE A 128 -11.32 3.99 -5.73
CA ILE A 128 -11.78 4.50 -7.02
C ILE A 128 -11.60 3.41 -8.08
N ASN A 129 -12.68 3.09 -8.81
CA ASN A 129 -12.65 2.19 -9.97
C ASN A 129 -11.99 0.84 -9.69
N VAL A 130 -12.19 0.28 -8.48
CA VAL A 130 -11.70 -1.05 -8.13
C VAL A 130 -12.82 -2.06 -8.39
N ASP A 131 -12.52 -3.07 -9.21
CA ASP A 131 -13.49 -4.13 -9.51
C ASP A 131 -13.90 -4.87 -8.23
N LYS A 132 -15.15 -5.32 -8.19
CA LYS A 132 -15.74 -5.99 -7.02
C LYS A 132 -14.89 -7.17 -6.54
N CYS A 133 -14.29 -7.93 -7.46
CA CYS A 133 -13.44 -9.07 -7.11
C CYS A 133 -12.23 -8.69 -6.27
N TYR A 134 -11.63 -7.51 -6.50
CA TYR A 134 -10.49 -7.02 -5.73
C TYR A 134 -10.96 -6.30 -4.46
N MET A 135 -12.12 -5.63 -4.49
CA MET A 135 -12.70 -5.05 -3.28
C MET A 135 -12.96 -6.11 -2.20
N LEU A 136 -13.44 -7.30 -2.57
CA LEU A 136 -13.62 -8.42 -1.64
C LEU A 136 -12.31 -8.89 -0.99
N GLU A 137 -11.17 -8.78 -1.70
CA GLU A 137 -9.84 -9.09 -1.16
C GLU A 137 -9.37 -8.03 -0.14
N ILE A 138 -9.74 -6.77 -0.35
CA ILE A 138 -9.14 -5.59 0.30
C ILE A 138 -9.97 -5.11 1.50
N GLU A 139 -11.28 -5.02 1.32
CA GLU A 139 -12.21 -4.37 2.24
C GLU A 139 -12.11 -4.91 3.68
N PRO A 140 -12.04 -6.23 3.94
CA PRO A 140 -12.04 -6.75 5.31
C PRO A 140 -10.90 -6.23 6.17
N TRP A 141 -9.66 -6.25 5.65
CA TRP A 141 -8.49 -5.83 6.42
C TRP A 141 -8.31 -4.32 6.42
N VAL A 142 -8.75 -3.59 5.39
CA VAL A 142 -8.77 -2.12 5.42
C VAL A 142 -9.70 -1.63 6.52
N GLN A 143 -10.93 -2.17 6.58
CA GLN A 143 -11.88 -1.81 7.62
C GLN A 143 -11.36 -2.14 9.03
N ASN A 144 -10.61 -3.24 9.19
CA ASN A 144 -10.01 -3.58 10.47
C ASN A 144 -8.91 -2.57 10.87
N MET A 145 -8.00 -2.24 9.94
CA MET A 145 -6.89 -1.32 10.20
C MET A 145 -7.35 0.13 10.42
N THR A 146 -8.41 0.57 9.73
CA THR A 146 -9.00 1.90 9.97
C THR A 146 -9.65 1.98 11.35
N LYS A 147 -10.35 0.92 11.80
CA LYS A 147 -10.89 0.83 13.17
C LYS A 147 -9.79 0.84 14.24
N MET A 148 -8.65 0.21 13.96
CA MET A 148 -7.46 0.26 14.82
C MET A 148 -6.75 1.61 14.80
N LYS A 149 -7.14 2.53 13.90
CA LYS A 149 -6.55 3.86 13.71
C LYS A 149 -5.04 3.82 13.45
N ASN A 150 -4.56 2.77 12.80
CA ASN A 150 -3.14 2.57 12.53
C ASN A 150 -2.83 2.80 11.04
N PHE A 151 -2.50 4.04 10.70
CA PHE A 151 -2.21 4.44 9.32
C PHE A 151 -0.95 3.76 8.77
N SER A 152 0.04 3.51 9.61
CA SER A 152 1.28 2.83 9.22
C SER A 152 1.03 1.37 8.80
N PHE A 153 0.15 0.66 9.52
CA PHE A 153 -0.23 -0.71 9.15
C PHE A 153 -1.05 -0.72 7.87
N LEU A 154 -1.97 0.22 7.71
CA LEU A 154 -2.75 0.35 6.49
C LEU A 154 -1.85 0.55 5.26
N THR A 155 -0.93 1.52 5.32
CA THR A 155 -0.04 1.80 4.18
C THR A 155 0.92 0.64 3.90
N SER A 156 1.44 -0.03 4.93
CA SER A 156 2.26 -1.23 4.78
C SER A 156 1.51 -2.39 4.13
N ALA A 157 0.27 -2.66 4.54
CA ALA A 157 -0.57 -3.70 3.94
C ALA A 157 -0.90 -3.40 2.48
N ILE A 158 -1.17 -2.13 2.15
CA ILE A 158 -1.41 -1.69 0.77
C ILE A 158 -0.17 -1.85 -0.11
N SER A 159 1.01 -1.53 0.42
CA SER A 159 2.30 -1.77 -0.24
C SER A 159 2.48 -3.26 -0.56
N GLN A 160 2.29 -4.14 0.42
CA GLN A 160 2.41 -5.58 0.22
C GLN A 160 1.37 -6.11 -0.79
N TYR A 161 0.11 -5.67 -0.68
CA TYR A 161 -0.94 -6.07 -1.62
C TYR A 161 -0.61 -5.66 -3.06
N ASN A 162 -0.08 -4.45 -3.26
CA ASN A 162 0.37 -3.97 -4.56
C ASN A 162 1.48 -4.87 -5.13
N GLU A 163 2.49 -5.23 -4.33
CA GLU A 163 3.56 -6.15 -4.76
C GLU A 163 3.03 -7.52 -5.18
N GLN A 164 2.21 -8.15 -4.33
CA GLN A 164 1.64 -9.48 -4.62
C GLN A 164 0.71 -9.44 -5.84
N SER A 165 -0.05 -8.35 -6.01
CA SER A 165 -0.93 -8.19 -7.16
C SER A 165 -0.16 -8.00 -8.47
N ILE A 166 0.95 -7.24 -8.44
CA ILE A 166 1.86 -7.12 -9.60
C ILE A 166 2.45 -8.49 -9.95
N LEU A 167 2.87 -9.28 -8.95
CA LEU A 167 3.40 -10.62 -9.18
C LEU A 167 2.36 -11.55 -9.82
N ARG A 168 1.15 -11.61 -9.25
CA ARG A 168 0.03 -12.37 -9.81
C ARG A 168 -0.22 -12.00 -11.27
N ASN A 169 -0.33 -10.71 -11.57
CA ASN A 169 -0.60 -10.24 -12.93
C ASN A 169 0.51 -10.65 -13.91
N LYS A 170 1.79 -10.51 -13.53
CA LYS A 170 2.92 -10.94 -14.38
C LYS A 170 2.87 -12.43 -14.71
N ILE A 171 2.56 -13.27 -13.72
CA ILE A 171 2.42 -14.70 -13.91
C ILE A 171 1.25 -14.99 -14.86
N LEU A 172 0.08 -14.42 -14.58
CA LEU A 172 -1.11 -14.65 -15.40
C LEU A 172 -0.94 -14.15 -16.84
N GLU A 173 -0.35 -12.99 -17.06
CA GLU A 173 -0.05 -12.45 -18.40
C GLU A 173 0.82 -13.40 -19.20
N LYS A 174 1.88 -13.95 -18.58
CA LYS A 174 2.74 -14.96 -19.22
C LYS A 174 1.93 -16.21 -19.59
N MET A 175 1.17 -16.77 -18.65
CA MET A 175 0.44 -18.02 -18.85
C MET A 175 -0.70 -17.87 -19.89
N VAL A 176 -1.34 -16.70 -19.94
CA VAL A 176 -2.34 -16.37 -20.96
C VAL A 176 -1.70 -16.25 -22.34
N ALA A 177 -0.54 -15.60 -22.44
CA ALA A 177 0.21 -15.47 -23.69
C ALA A 177 0.66 -16.83 -24.23
N GLU A 178 1.08 -17.73 -23.33
CA GLU A 178 1.47 -19.11 -23.64
C GLU A 178 0.26 -20.05 -23.81
N LYS A 179 -0.98 -19.54 -23.66
CA LYS A 179 -2.26 -20.24 -23.86
C LYS A 179 -2.56 -21.39 -22.88
N TYR A 180 -1.87 -21.46 -21.75
CA TYR A 180 -2.15 -22.46 -20.70
C TYR A 180 -3.40 -22.12 -19.87
N VAL A 181 -3.75 -20.84 -19.78
CA VAL A 181 -4.84 -20.39 -18.90
C VAL A 181 -5.77 -19.37 -19.55
N SER A 182 -6.98 -19.32 -19.03
CA SER A 182 -7.91 -18.21 -19.22
C SER A 182 -8.44 -17.69 -17.88
N CYS A 183 -8.56 -16.37 -17.77
CA CYS A 183 -8.89 -15.70 -16.51
C CYS A 183 -10.31 -15.11 -16.56
N LYS A 184 -11.03 -15.21 -15.44
CA LYS A 184 -12.29 -14.51 -15.19
C LYS A 184 -12.26 -13.89 -13.80
N GLN A 185 -13.00 -12.81 -13.59
CA GLN A 185 -13.16 -12.24 -12.25
C GLN A 185 -14.03 -13.16 -11.39
N CYS A 186 -13.65 -13.36 -10.12
CA CYS A 186 -14.47 -14.03 -9.13
C CYS A 186 -15.16 -12.99 -8.25
N THR A 187 -16.49 -12.97 -8.20
CA THR A 187 -17.24 -12.09 -7.30
C THR A 187 -17.83 -12.81 -6.10
N ASP A 188 -17.46 -14.07 -5.92
CA ASP A 188 -17.96 -14.94 -4.86
C ASP A 188 -16.95 -15.01 -3.71
N GLU A 189 -17.45 -15.26 -2.49
CA GLU A 189 -16.66 -15.40 -1.26
C GLU A 189 -15.57 -14.32 -1.10
N ASN A 190 -14.31 -14.73 -1.16
CA ASN A 190 -13.10 -13.91 -0.98
C ASN A 190 -12.69 -13.13 -2.23
N GLY A 191 -13.47 -13.20 -3.31
CA GLY A 191 -13.16 -12.58 -4.59
C GLY A 191 -11.92 -13.16 -5.27
N GLY A 192 -11.16 -12.31 -5.95
CA GLY A 192 -9.96 -12.68 -6.69
C GLY A 192 -10.22 -13.10 -8.15
N ILE A 193 -9.37 -13.97 -8.68
CA ILE A 193 -9.36 -14.35 -10.10
C ILE A 193 -9.61 -15.85 -10.24
N LEU A 194 -10.58 -16.23 -11.08
CA LEU A 194 -10.74 -17.60 -11.54
C LEU A 194 -9.81 -17.87 -12.72
N VAL A 195 -8.83 -18.73 -12.51
CA VAL A 195 -7.86 -19.16 -13.51
C VAL A 195 -8.23 -20.57 -13.97
N HIS A 196 -8.68 -20.68 -15.21
CA HIS A 196 -9.00 -21.94 -15.84
C HIS A 196 -7.75 -22.45 -16.54
N ALA A 197 -7.07 -23.43 -15.95
CA ALA A 197 -5.94 -24.11 -16.56
C ALA A 197 -6.47 -25.18 -17.51
N HIS A 198 -6.11 -25.05 -18.78
CA HIS A 198 -6.68 -25.84 -19.86
C HIS A 198 -5.62 -26.24 -20.86
N SER A 199 -6.03 -27.08 -21.80
CA SER A 199 -5.17 -27.47 -22.91
C SER A 199 -4.71 -26.28 -23.74
N THR A 200 -3.46 -26.34 -24.23
CA THR A 200 -2.94 -25.32 -25.17
C THR A 200 -3.57 -25.46 -26.56
N GLU A 201 -4.07 -26.64 -26.90
CA GLU A 201 -4.74 -26.95 -28.18
C GLU A 201 -6.25 -26.65 -28.14
N ASP A 202 -6.92 -26.97 -27.03
CA ASP A 202 -8.35 -26.75 -26.86
C ASP A 202 -8.71 -26.13 -25.50
N LYS A 203 -9.07 -24.84 -25.52
CA LYS A 203 -9.46 -24.09 -24.32
C LYS A 203 -10.72 -24.63 -23.62
N LYS A 204 -11.53 -25.46 -24.30
CA LYS A 204 -12.69 -26.12 -23.67
C LYS A 204 -12.27 -27.28 -22.77
N GLN A 205 -11.08 -27.84 -22.97
CA GLN A 205 -10.52 -28.88 -22.12
C GLN A 205 -9.87 -28.27 -20.88
N VAL A 206 -10.72 -27.84 -19.95
CA VAL A 206 -10.29 -27.29 -18.66
C VAL A 206 -9.97 -28.43 -17.71
N TYR A 207 -8.71 -28.53 -17.27
CA TYR A 207 -8.25 -29.53 -16.32
C TYR A 207 -8.43 -29.05 -14.87
N LEU A 208 -8.10 -27.80 -14.58
CA LEU A 208 -8.21 -27.24 -13.24
C LEU A 208 -8.79 -25.83 -13.28
N ILE A 209 -9.51 -25.50 -12.21
CA ILE A 209 -10.02 -24.16 -11.95
C ILE A 209 -9.44 -23.72 -10.60
N PHE A 210 -8.59 -22.69 -10.63
CA PHE A 210 -8.04 -22.06 -9.45
C PHE A 210 -8.85 -20.80 -9.16
N GLN A 211 -9.38 -20.66 -7.95
CA GLN A 211 -9.70 -19.36 -7.39
C GLN A 211 -8.46 -18.83 -6.69
N TRP A 212 -7.85 -17.81 -7.28
CA TRP A 212 -6.64 -17.18 -6.78
C TRP A 212 -6.96 -15.81 -6.17
N SER A 213 -6.99 -15.79 -4.84
CA SER A 213 -7.20 -14.59 -4.04
C SER A 213 -5.89 -14.12 -3.38
N ILE A 214 -5.77 -12.83 -3.11
CA ILE A 214 -4.68 -12.24 -2.33
C ILE A 214 -5.26 -11.73 -1.01
N LEU A 215 -4.92 -12.38 0.10
CA LEU A 215 -5.57 -12.15 1.39
C LEU A 215 -4.57 -11.68 2.45
N PHE A 216 -5.02 -10.79 3.33
CA PHE A 216 -4.27 -10.39 4.51
C PHE A 216 -4.45 -11.42 5.63
N LEU A 217 -3.34 -12.01 6.08
CA LEU A 217 -3.35 -12.97 7.18
C LEU A 217 -2.92 -12.26 8.47
N GLU A 218 -3.90 -11.95 9.32
CA GLU A 218 -3.68 -11.25 10.60
C GLU A 218 -2.68 -11.96 11.52
N ARG A 219 -2.69 -13.30 11.52
CA ARG A 219 -1.74 -14.10 12.33
C ARG A 219 -0.28 -13.78 12.01
N TYR A 220 0.02 -13.45 10.75
CA TYR A 220 1.38 -13.20 10.27
C TYR A 220 1.62 -11.73 9.93
N TRP A 221 0.57 -10.90 10.00
CA TRP A 221 0.56 -9.49 9.57
C TRP A 221 1.11 -9.31 8.15
N ARG A 222 0.71 -10.20 7.23
CA ARG A 222 1.22 -10.25 5.86
C ARG A 222 0.13 -10.53 4.85
N VAL A 223 0.25 -9.91 3.68
CA VAL A 223 -0.54 -10.25 2.51
C VAL A 223 0.06 -11.47 1.82
N GLN A 224 -0.75 -12.49 1.53
CA GLN A 224 -0.32 -13.74 0.90
C GLN A 224 -1.26 -14.19 -0.22
N HIS A 225 -0.73 -15.01 -1.12
CA HIS A 225 -1.52 -15.70 -2.12
C HIS A 225 -2.30 -16.87 -1.50
N HIS A 226 -3.56 -16.97 -1.86
CA HIS A 226 -4.46 -18.03 -1.42
C HIS A 226 -5.11 -18.69 -2.64
N PHE A 227 -5.19 -20.02 -2.61
CA PHE A 227 -5.70 -20.83 -3.71
C PHE A 227 -6.79 -21.78 -3.23
N VAL A 228 -7.93 -21.77 -3.90
CA VAL A 228 -8.90 -22.86 -3.86
C VAL A 228 -8.85 -23.53 -5.23
N ILE A 229 -8.57 -24.83 -5.26
CA ILE A 229 -8.29 -25.58 -6.49
C ILE A 229 -9.36 -26.64 -6.67
N ASN A 230 -10.08 -26.58 -7.78
CA ASN A 230 -11.11 -27.54 -8.13
C ASN A 230 -10.79 -28.17 -9.50
N PRO A 231 -11.03 -29.48 -9.68
CA PRO A 231 -10.94 -30.10 -10.99
C PRO A 231 -12.04 -29.57 -11.92
N GLY A 232 -11.71 -29.42 -13.21
CA GLY A 232 -12.72 -29.27 -14.26
C GLY A 232 -13.46 -30.58 -14.52
N GLU A 233 -14.50 -30.55 -15.35
CA GLU A 233 -15.35 -31.73 -15.63
C GLU A 233 -14.56 -32.96 -16.10
N ILE A 234 -13.52 -32.75 -16.89
CA ILE A 234 -12.63 -33.80 -17.41
C ILE A 234 -11.30 -33.89 -16.65
N GLY A 235 -11.14 -33.09 -15.60
CA GLY A 235 -9.88 -32.81 -14.93
C GLY A 235 -9.61 -33.63 -13.67
N ILE A 236 -10.55 -34.49 -13.25
CA ILE A 236 -10.44 -35.28 -12.01
C ILE A 236 -9.19 -36.15 -12.04
N THR A 237 -8.98 -36.91 -13.10
CA THR A 237 -7.79 -37.77 -13.26
C THR A 237 -6.50 -36.94 -13.29
N PHE A 238 -6.49 -35.78 -13.96
CA PHE A 238 -5.33 -34.90 -13.97
C PHE A 238 -4.99 -34.39 -12.56
N ALA A 239 -6.01 -34.02 -11.78
CA ALA A 239 -5.84 -33.54 -10.41
C ALA A 239 -5.31 -34.64 -9.48
N GLU A 240 -5.79 -35.87 -9.64
CA GLU A 240 -5.30 -37.03 -8.88
C GLU A 240 -3.84 -37.35 -9.20
N GLU A 241 -3.47 -37.40 -10.49
CA GLU A 241 -2.10 -37.67 -10.92
C GLU A 241 -1.10 -36.60 -10.45
N ASN A 242 -1.56 -35.35 -10.32
CA ASN A 242 -0.73 -34.21 -9.96
C ASN A 242 -0.97 -33.69 -8.55
N GLN A 243 -1.59 -34.48 -7.67
CA GLN A 243 -1.99 -34.05 -6.33
C GLN A 243 -0.84 -33.45 -5.52
N THR A 244 0.36 -34.04 -5.60
CA THR A 244 1.56 -33.52 -4.89
C THR A 244 1.95 -32.12 -5.35
N LEU A 245 1.80 -31.81 -6.65
CA LEU A 245 2.03 -30.47 -7.17
C LEU A 245 0.96 -29.50 -6.65
N LEU A 246 -0.32 -29.91 -6.67
CA LEU A 246 -1.43 -29.07 -6.24
C LEU A 246 -1.36 -28.73 -4.75
N LEU A 247 -0.94 -29.67 -3.91
CA LEU A 247 -0.75 -29.42 -2.47
C LEU A 247 0.30 -28.35 -2.19
N LYS A 248 1.31 -28.20 -3.05
CA LYS A 248 2.35 -27.16 -2.87
C LYS A 248 1.80 -25.74 -3.09
N PHE A 249 0.77 -25.56 -3.91
CA PHE A 249 0.09 -24.26 -4.01
C PHE A 249 -0.58 -23.84 -2.69
N CYS A 250 -0.89 -24.80 -1.82
CA CYS A 250 -1.53 -24.56 -0.54
C CYS A 250 -0.53 -24.45 0.62
N GLU A 251 0.79 -24.50 0.35
CA GLU A 251 1.81 -24.33 1.38
C GLU A 251 1.85 -22.87 1.88
N PRO A 252 2.05 -22.66 3.19
CA PRO A 252 2.17 -21.32 3.73
C PRO A 252 3.47 -20.65 3.28
N ASN A 253 3.47 -19.32 3.18
CA ASN A 253 4.66 -18.51 2.90
C ASN A 253 5.36 -18.81 1.55
N LEU A 254 4.58 -19.01 0.48
CA LEU A 254 5.12 -19.10 -0.87
C LEU A 254 5.95 -17.85 -1.21
N THR A 255 7.23 -18.04 -1.49
CA THR A 255 8.09 -16.98 -2.01
C THR A 255 7.73 -16.69 -3.47
N LYS A 256 8.22 -15.56 -3.98
CA LYS A 256 8.05 -15.18 -5.38
C LYS A 256 8.58 -16.25 -6.33
N GLU A 257 9.78 -16.76 -6.07
CA GLU A 257 10.45 -17.78 -6.88
C GLU A 257 9.65 -19.08 -6.84
N ASN A 258 9.26 -19.54 -5.65
CA ASN A 258 8.47 -20.75 -5.49
C ASN A 258 7.15 -20.66 -6.24
N LEU A 259 6.47 -19.51 -6.18
CA LEU A 259 5.20 -19.31 -6.87
C LEU A 259 5.36 -19.36 -8.39
N ILE A 260 6.39 -18.72 -8.94
CA ILE A 260 6.70 -18.77 -10.37
C ILE A 260 6.99 -20.22 -10.80
N ASP A 261 7.80 -20.93 -10.02
CA ASP A 261 8.16 -22.32 -10.30
C ASP A 261 6.95 -23.25 -10.25
N LEU A 262 6.03 -23.06 -9.29
CA LEU A 262 4.80 -23.84 -9.21
C LEU A 262 3.93 -23.69 -10.46
N TRP A 263 3.76 -22.47 -10.95
CA TRP A 263 3.01 -22.24 -12.19
C TRP A 263 3.72 -22.82 -13.42
N ASN A 264 5.05 -22.70 -13.52
CA ASN A 264 5.81 -23.33 -14.61
C ASN A 264 5.70 -24.86 -14.56
N ASN A 265 5.77 -25.46 -13.36
CA ASN A 265 5.62 -26.90 -13.18
C ASN A 265 4.21 -27.37 -13.54
N LEU A 266 3.18 -26.55 -13.31
CA LEU A 266 1.82 -26.84 -13.75
C LEU A 266 1.73 -26.89 -15.28
N CYS A 267 2.33 -25.95 -15.99
CA CYS A 267 2.40 -25.97 -17.46
C CYS A 267 3.06 -27.25 -17.98
N LEU A 268 4.21 -27.63 -17.41
CA LEU A 268 4.89 -28.87 -17.76
C LEU A 268 4.02 -30.11 -17.49
N ALA A 269 3.28 -30.12 -16.38
CA ALA A 269 2.37 -31.21 -16.07
C ALA A 269 1.23 -31.32 -17.09
N ILE A 270 0.71 -30.18 -17.57
CA ILE A 270 -0.28 -30.15 -18.65
C ILE A 270 0.30 -30.74 -19.94
N ASP A 271 1.49 -30.31 -20.35
CA ASP A 271 2.14 -30.80 -21.58
C ASP A 271 2.34 -32.32 -21.52
N VAL A 272 2.89 -32.83 -20.41
CA VAL A 272 3.12 -34.27 -20.21
C VAL A 272 1.81 -35.07 -20.23
N TYR A 273 0.74 -34.50 -19.68
CA TYR A 273 -0.57 -35.16 -19.65
C TYR A 273 -1.21 -35.23 -21.04
N GLU A 274 -1.07 -34.18 -21.84
CA GLU A 274 -1.54 -34.15 -23.22
C GLU A 274 -0.78 -35.10 -24.13
N ASP A 275 0.55 -35.14 -24.01
CA ASP A 275 1.41 -36.02 -24.81
C ASP A 275 1.07 -37.50 -24.61
N ARG A 276 0.58 -37.88 -23.42
CA ARG A 276 0.12 -39.26 -23.14
C ARG A 276 -1.23 -39.60 -23.75
N LYS A 277 -2.05 -38.59 -24.07
CA LYS A 277 -3.39 -38.75 -24.63
C LYS A 277 -3.42 -38.70 -26.16
N ARG A 278 -2.31 -38.31 -26.78
CA ARG A 278 -2.09 -38.38 -28.23
C ARG A 278 -1.62 -39.77 -28.65
#